data_AF-A0A1Y0HL90-F1
#
_entry.id   AF-A0A1Y0HL90-F1
#
_cell.length_a   1.000
_cell.length_b   1.000
_cell.length_c   1.000
_cell.angle_alpha   90.00
_cell.angle_beta   90.00
_cell.angle_gamma   90.00
#
_symmetry.space_group_name_H-M   'P 1'
#
loop_
_entity.id
_entity.type
_entity.pdbx_description
1 polymer ?
#
loop_
_entity_poly.entity_id
_entity_poly.type
_entity_poly.pdbx_seq_one_letter_code
_entity_poly.pdbx_strand_id
1 'polypeptide(L)'
;MALHVKQERREFIQYSTLGILGLVLGAGVAGAPYLKARETHLRPPGAVEEDRFLSLCIKCGQCLQVCPYHSIKLSDFTRGYGMGTPYIEARERGCYLCGALPCVLACPTGALDHHAEKPEDVQMGIAVFAFPETCLAITRTIVPKNQIERIYSHPHTRNLEEDVLKKLSTYEGKNCTICADMCPFPNPLSAIEMIVTEEGIKKPQINHNCVGCGVCEELCPASSPSIVIKPRETYETFYKKDQR
;
A
#
# COMPACT_ATOMS: atom_id res chain seq x y z
N MET A 1 -23.69 -27.89 59.35
CA MET A 1 -24.03 -26.51 58.93
C MET A 1 -22.83 -25.77 58.28
N ALA A 2 -21.66 -25.67 58.92
CA ALA A 2 -20.51 -24.91 58.38
C ALA A 2 -19.90 -25.43 57.06
N LEU A 3 -19.98 -26.74 56.78
CA LEU A 3 -19.50 -27.33 55.51
C LEU A 3 -20.41 -26.98 54.32
N HIS A 4 -21.72 -26.88 54.54
CA HIS A 4 -22.71 -26.56 53.49
C HIS A 4 -22.59 -25.10 53.02
N VAL A 5 -22.40 -24.17 53.97
CA VAL A 5 -22.15 -22.75 53.68
C VAL A 5 -20.82 -22.53 52.92
N LYS A 6 -19.80 -23.37 53.15
CA LYS A 6 -18.55 -23.34 52.38
C LYS A 6 -18.71 -23.87 50.95
N GLN A 7 -19.59 -24.86 50.72
CA GLN A 7 -19.91 -25.37 49.39
C GLN A 7 -20.69 -24.35 48.56
N GLU A 8 -21.75 -23.73 49.10
CA GLU A 8 -22.56 -22.73 48.37
C GLU A 8 -21.73 -21.50 47.93
N ARG A 9 -20.79 -21.03 48.76
CA ARG A 9 -19.88 -19.93 48.40
C ARG A 9 -18.95 -20.31 47.24
N ARG A 10 -18.48 -21.55 47.21
CA ARG A 10 -17.59 -22.05 46.14
C ARG A 10 -18.34 -22.17 44.82
N GLU A 11 -19.56 -22.70 44.87
CA GLU A 11 -20.44 -22.85 43.70
C GLU A 11 -20.84 -21.49 43.13
N PHE A 12 -21.22 -20.53 43.98
CA PHE A 12 -21.55 -19.17 43.54
C PHE A 12 -20.37 -18.49 42.81
N ILE A 13 -19.14 -18.61 43.35
CA ILE A 13 -17.94 -18.08 42.70
C ILE A 13 -17.70 -18.77 41.36
N GLN A 14 -17.87 -20.09 41.28
CA GLN A 14 -17.67 -20.88 40.05
C GLN A 14 -18.68 -20.50 38.96
N TYR A 15 -19.97 -20.41 39.28
CA TYR A 15 -21.00 -20.05 38.29
C TYR A 15 -20.89 -18.59 37.85
N SER A 16 -20.54 -17.67 38.76
CA SER A 16 -20.33 -16.27 38.41
C SER A 16 -19.09 -16.08 37.52
N THR A 17 -17.99 -16.78 37.79
CA THR A 17 -16.80 -16.74 36.93
C THR A 17 -17.06 -17.36 35.57
N LEU A 18 -17.79 -18.48 35.49
CA LEU A 18 -18.20 -19.07 34.22
C LEU A 18 -19.15 -18.15 33.43
N GLY A 19 -20.08 -17.47 34.11
CA GLY A 19 -20.98 -16.49 33.50
C GLY A 19 -20.23 -15.30 32.91
N ILE A 20 -19.30 -14.71 33.67
CA ILE A 20 -18.45 -13.61 33.19
C ILE A 20 -17.56 -14.06 32.03
N LEU A 21 -16.93 -15.22 32.15
CA LEU A 21 -16.09 -15.77 31.08
C LEU A 21 -16.90 -16.01 29.81
N GLY A 22 -18.09 -16.59 29.93
CA GLY A 22 -19.02 -16.81 28.81
C GLY A 22 -19.45 -15.50 28.15
N LEU A 23 -19.69 -14.45 28.94
CA LEU A 23 -20.06 -13.12 28.43
C LEU A 23 -18.87 -12.44 27.72
N VAL A 24 -17.66 -12.51 28.28
CA VAL A 24 -16.44 -11.97 27.66
C VAL A 24 -16.11 -12.71 26.35
N LEU A 25 -16.16 -14.04 26.35
CA LEU A 25 -15.93 -14.84 25.15
C LEU A 25 -17.02 -14.60 24.10
N GLY A 26 -18.29 -14.54 24.52
CA GLY A 26 -19.41 -14.25 23.62
C GLY A 26 -19.31 -12.86 22.98
N ALA A 27 -18.98 -11.84 23.77
CA ALA A 27 -18.74 -10.49 23.28
C ALA A 27 -17.50 -10.41 22.36
N GLY A 28 -16.43 -11.13 22.70
CA GLY A 28 -15.23 -11.22 21.87
C GLY A 28 -15.50 -11.86 20.51
N VAL A 29 -16.20 -12.99 20.47
CA VAL A 29 -16.56 -13.71 19.23
C VAL A 29 -17.53 -12.88 18.38
N ALA A 30 -18.55 -12.28 19.00
CA ALA A 30 -19.51 -11.43 18.29
C ALA A 30 -18.90 -10.10 17.81
N GLY A 31 -17.93 -9.55 18.56
CA GLY A 31 -17.24 -8.30 18.24
C GLY A 31 -16.06 -8.47 17.26
N ALA A 32 -15.46 -9.66 17.16
CA ALA A 32 -14.34 -9.94 16.28
C ALA A 32 -14.55 -9.55 14.79
N PRO A 33 -15.68 -9.86 14.13
CA PRO A 33 -15.88 -9.46 12.73
C PRO A 33 -16.04 -7.94 12.58
N TYR A 34 -16.58 -7.24 13.58
CA TYR A 34 -16.68 -5.77 13.56
C TYR A 34 -15.33 -5.08 13.81
N LEU A 35 -14.43 -5.73 14.56
CA LEU A 35 -13.05 -5.30 14.77
C LEU A 35 -12.10 -5.69 13.63
N LYS A 36 -12.58 -6.42 12.61
CA LYS A 36 -11.82 -6.70 11.38
C LYS A 36 -11.70 -5.41 10.56
N ALA A 37 -10.89 -4.48 11.07
CA ALA A 37 -10.60 -3.20 10.44
C ALA A 37 -10.05 -3.46 9.05
N ARG A 38 -10.78 -2.98 8.04
CA ARG A 38 -10.46 -3.08 6.61
C ARG A 38 -9.35 -2.10 6.22
N GLU A 39 -8.21 -2.15 6.89
CA GLU A 39 -7.01 -1.54 6.30
C GLU A 39 -6.38 -2.55 5.34
N THR A 40 -6.82 -2.47 4.08
CA THR A 40 -6.17 -3.17 2.98
C THR A 40 -4.80 -2.54 2.78
N HIS A 41 -3.78 -3.19 3.31
CA HIS A 41 -2.40 -2.79 3.11
C HIS A 41 -1.99 -2.99 1.65
N LEU A 42 -1.22 -2.06 1.09
CA LEU A 42 -0.56 -2.29 -0.18
C LEU A 42 0.52 -3.36 0.04
N ARG A 43 0.33 -4.55 -0.53
CA ARG A 43 1.30 -5.65 -0.39
C ARG A 43 2.43 -5.52 -1.42
N PRO A 44 3.62 -6.09 -1.13
CA PRO A 44 4.71 -6.16 -2.12
C PRO A 44 4.27 -6.81 -3.44
N PRO A 45 5.03 -6.61 -4.53
CA PRO A 45 4.71 -7.21 -5.82
C PRO A 45 4.67 -8.74 -5.71
N GLY A 46 3.77 -9.35 -6.49
CA GLY A 46 3.51 -10.79 -6.49
C GLY A 46 2.63 -11.28 -5.34
N ALA A 47 2.16 -10.44 -4.41
CA ALA A 47 1.34 -10.92 -3.30
C ALA A 47 0.03 -11.59 -3.77
N VAL A 48 -0.15 -12.87 -3.41
CA VAL A 48 -1.41 -13.60 -3.63
C VAL A 48 -2.57 -12.97 -2.85
N GLU A 49 -3.80 -13.41 -3.10
CA GLU A 49 -5.01 -12.93 -2.39
C GLU A 49 -4.84 -12.81 -0.88
N GLU A 50 -5.41 -11.78 -0.26
CA GLU A 50 -5.07 -11.35 1.09
C GLU A 50 -5.17 -12.45 2.15
N ASP A 51 -6.28 -13.21 2.19
CA ASP A 51 -6.44 -14.30 3.17
C ASP A 51 -5.42 -15.43 2.95
N ARG A 52 -5.03 -15.70 1.69
CA ARG A 52 -3.99 -16.68 1.34
C ARG A 52 -2.59 -16.15 1.64
N PHE A 53 -2.36 -14.86 1.41
CA PHE A 53 -1.10 -14.20 1.73
C PHE A 53 -0.84 -14.25 3.24
N LEU A 54 -1.86 -13.95 4.05
CA LEU A 54 -1.78 -13.98 5.51
C LEU A 54 -1.52 -15.37 6.08
N SER A 55 -1.96 -16.44 5.38
CA SER A 55 -1.70 -17.83 5.80
C SER A 55 -0.34 -18.36 5.35
N LEU A 56 0.17 -17.91 4.20
CA LEU A 56 1.48 -18.31 3.67
C LEU A 56 2.65 -17.51 4.23
N CYS A 57 2.42 -16.24 4.62
CA CYS A 57 3.50 -15.37 5.08
C CYS A 57 4.01 -15.80 6.46
N ILE A 58 5.22 -16.36 6.50
CA ILE A 58 5.91 -16.73 7.75
C ILE A 58 6.64 -15.56 8.41
N LYS A 59 6.46 -14.33 7.92
CA LYS A 59 7.00 -13.10 8.54
C LYS A 59 8.53 -13.09 8.69
N CYS A 60 9.23 -13.73 7.75
CA CYS A 60 10.69 -13.87 7.77
C CYS A 60 11.46 -12.59 7.43
N GLY A 61 10.78 -11.58 6.85
CA GLY A 61 11.39 -10.30 6.51
C GLY A 61 12.34 -10.30 5.31
N GLN A 62 12.52 -11.42 4.60
CA GLN A 62 13.47 -11.51 3.48
C GLN A 62 13.15 -10.52 2.35
N CYS A 63 11.87 -10.34 2.02
CA CYS A 63 11.43 -9.35 1.03
C CYS A 63 11.84 -7.91 1.40
N LEU A 64 11.83 -7.56 2.68
CA LEU A 64 12.29 -6.26 3.18
C LEU A 64 13.80 -6.10 2.97
N GLN A 65 14.59 -7.13 3.30
CA GLN A 65 16.06 -7.07 3.22
C GLN A 65 16.59 -6.93 1.79
N VAL A 66 15.90 -7.54 0.82
CA VAL A 66 16.32 -7.52 -0.59
C VAL A 66 15.77 -6.33 -1.38
N CYS A 67 14.90 -5.49 -0.78
CA CYS A 67 14.30 -4.35 -1.48
C CYS A 67 15.35 -3.24 -1.66
N PRO A 68 15.80 -2.94 -2.89
CA PRO A 68 16.89 -1.98 -3.10
C PRO A 68 16.48 -0.53 -2.81
N TYR A 69 15.18 -0.25 -2.81
CA TYR A 69 14.61 1.07 -2.51
C TYR A 69 14.07 1.17 -1.09
N HIS A 70 14.21 0.14 -0.24
CA HIS A 70 13.67 0.18 1.12
C HIS A 70 12.15 0.53 1.20
N SER A 71 11.38 0.17 0.17
CA SER A 71 9.94 0.47 0.07
C SER A 71 9.07 -0.41 0.97
N ILE A 72 9.58 -1.58 1.36
CA ILE A 72 8.84 -2.58 2.12
C ILE A 72 9.08 -2.37 3.61
N LYS A 73 7.99 -2.28 4.37
CA LYS A 73 7.96 -2.24 5.84
C LYS A 73 7.26 -3.47 6.39
N LEU A 74 7.47 -3.80 7.67
CA LEU A 74 6.73 -4.85 8.36
C LEU A 74 5.66 -4.22 9.26
N SER A 75 4.43 -4.70 9.17
CA SER A 75 3.31 -4.19 9.97
C SER A 75 3.57 -4.44 11.46
N ASP A 76 3.31 -3.46 12.30
CA ASP A 76 3.38 -3.60 13.76
C ASP A 76 2.01 -4.00 14.34
N PHE A 77 1.86 -3.89 15.67
CA PHE A 77 0.61 -4.18 16.36
C PHE A 77 -0.45 -3.07 16.22
N THR A 78 -0.06 -1.87 15.79
CA THR A 78 -0.96 -0.73 15.62
C THR A 78 -1.70 -0.79 14.29
N ARG A 79 -1.11 -1.45 13.28
CA ARG A 79 -1.63 -1.60 11.92
C ARG A 79 -2.61 -2.76 11.74
N GLY A 80 -3.35 -3.10 12.79
CA GLY A 80 -4.44 -4.07 12.73
C GLY A 80 -3.99 -5.52 12.47
N TYR A 81 -4.72 -6.22 11.60
CA TYR A 81 -4.54 -7.65 11.38
C TYR A 81 -3.34 -7.94 10.46
N GLY A 82 -2.59 -8.99 10.79
CA GLY A 82 -1.42 -9.38 10.00
C GLY A 82 -0.08 -8.82 10.52
N MET A 83 0.05 -8.49 11.81
CA MET A 83 1.32 -8.10 12.45
C MET A 83 2.52 -8.92 11.93
N GLY A 84 3.63 -8.25 11.63
CA GLY A 84 4.86 -8.81 11.05
C GLY A 84 4.80 -9.13 9.56
N THR A 85 3.67 -8.91 8.87
CA THR A 85 3.58 -9.09 7.42
C THR A 85 4.09 -7.86 6.66
N PRO A 86 4.67 -8.05 5.46
CA PRO A 86 5.21 -6.93 4.71
C PRO A 86 4.11 -6.11 4.03
N TYR A 87 4.32 -4.80 3.99
CA TYR A 87 3.47 -3.84 3.30
C TYR A 87 4.30 -2.69 2.73
N ILE A 88 3.70 -1.89 1.86
CA ILE A 88 4.26 -0.68 1.26
C ILE A 88 3.35 0.49 1.60
N GLU A 89 3.96 1.64 1.88
CA GLU A 89 3.26 2.88 2.17
C GLU A 89 3.54 3.86 1.03
N ALA A 90 2.65 3.88 0.05
CA ALA A 90 2.87 4.56 -1.23
C ALA A 90 3.22 6.05 -1.07
N ARG A 91 2.60 6.75 -0.11
CA ARG A 91 2.92 8.15 0.17
C ARG A 91 4.34 8.35 0.69
N GLU A 92 4.83 7.44 1.52
CA GLU A 92 6.19 7.50 2.03
C GLU A 92 7.17 7.04 0.95
N ARG A 93 7.11 5.77 0.56
CA ARG A 93 8.00 5.19 -0.45
C ARG A 93 7.31 4.06 -1.22
N GLY A 94 7.05 4.30 -2.50
CA GLY A 94 6.44 3.36 -3.43
C GLY A 94 7.40 2.28 -3.93
N CYS A 95 6.86 1.27 -4.61
CA CYS A 95 7.61 0.21 -5.27
C CYS A 95 8.07 0.67 -6.67
N TYR A 96 9.38 0.62 -6.93
CA TYR A 96 9.95 1.03 -8.21
C TYR A 96 10.03 -0.10 -9.26
N LEU A 97 9.23 -1.17 -9.10
CA LEU A 97 9.10 -2.28 -10.05
C LEU A 97 10.43 -2.79 -10.62
N CYS A 98 11.30 -3.29 -9.74
CA CYS A 98 12.59 -3.83 -10.16
C CYS A 98 12.42 -4.96 -11.19
N GLY A 99 13.25 -4.99 -12.24
CA GLY A 99 13.07 -5.91 -13.37
C GLY A 99 12.94 -7.39 -13.00
N ALA A 100 13.76 -7.89 -12.06
CA ALA A 100 13.74 -9.29 -11.61
C ALA A 100 13.01 -9.50 -10.26
N LEU A 101 12.27 -8.48 -9.79
CA LEU A 101 11.50 -8.49 -8.55
C LEU A 101 12.16 -9.26 -7.38
N PRO A 102 13.32 -8.81 -6.84
CA PRO A 102 14.09 -9.57 -5.86
C PRO A 102 13.30 -10.01 -4.63
N CYS A 103 12.29 -9.24 -4.23
CA CYS A 103 11.40 -9.57 -3.12
C CYS A 103 10.56 -10.82 -3.37
N VAL A 104 10.08 -11.03 -4.61
CA VAL A 104 9.36 -12.24 -5.03
C VAL A 104 10.29 -13.44 -4.95
N LEU A 105 11.48 -13.33 -5.57
CA LEU A 105 12.50 -14.39 -5.57
C LEU A 105 12.95 -14.78 -4.16
N ALA A 106 13.02 -13.82 -3.24
CA ALA A 106 13.42 -14.05 -1.86
C ALA A 106 12.31 -14.65 -0.98
N CYS A 107 11.05 -14.74 -1.46
CA CYS A 107 9.94 -15.29 -0.69
C CYS A 107 9.99 -16.83 -0.67
N PRO A 108 10.21 -17.49 0.47
CA PRO A 108 10.37 -18.94 0.51
C PRO A 108 9.04 -19.72 0.51
N THR A 109 7.91 -19.05 0.79
CA THR A 109 6.61 -19.71 1.02
C THR A 109 5.61 -19.55 -0.11
N GLY A 110 5.94 -18.77 -1.14
CA GLY A 110 4.98 -18.40 -2.19
C GLY A 110 3.88 -17.46 -1.71
N ALA A 111 4.07 -16.76 -0.58
CA ALA A 111 3.20 -15.64 -0.21
C ALA A 111 3.28 -14.51 -1.27
N LEU A 112 4.48 -14.33 -1.84
CA LEU A 112 4.67 -13.62 -3.10
C LEU A 112 4.83 -14.69 -4.20
N ASP A 113 3.94 -14.67 -5.18
CA ASP A 113 3.83 -15.61 -6.28
C ASP A 113 5.06 -15.50 -7.19
N HIS A 114 5.79 -16.60 -7.33
CA HIS A 114 6.98 -16.70 -8.18
C HIS A 114 6.68 -16.63 -9.67
N HIS A 115 5.41 -16.74 -10.08
CA HIS A 115 5.00 -16.45 -11.46
C HIS A 115 5.09 -14.97 -11.83
N ALA A 116 5.15 -14.06 -10.84
CA ALA A 116 5.40 -12.64 -11.10
C ALA A 116 6.91 -12.43 -11.29
N GLU A 117 7.39 -12.56 -12.53
CA GLU A 117 8.82 -12.51 -12.86
C GLU A 117 9.27 -11.12 -13.32
N LYS A 118 8.34 -10.32 -13.86
CA LYS A 118 8.59 -9.00 -14.43
C LYS A 118 7.53 -7.98 -13.98
N PRO A 119 7.80 -6.66 -14.11
CA PRO A 119 6.87 -5.60 -13.72
C PRO A 119 5.45 -5.72 -14.26
N GLU A 120 5.28 -6.27 -15.46
CA GLU A 120 3.99 -6.43 -16.13
C GLU A 120 3.09 -7.49 -15.50
N ASP A 121 3.66 -8.45 -14.77
CA ASP A 121 2.92 -9.51 -14.10
C ASP A 121 2.40 -9.07 -12.72
N VAL A 122 2.83 -7.88 -12.25
CA VAL A 122 2.53 -7.37 -10.92
C VAL A 122 1.09 -6.84 -10.85
N GLN A 123 0.39 -7.19 -9.77
CA GLN A 123 -0.91 -6.61 -9.42
C GLN A 123 -0.94 -6.29 -7.93
N MET A 124 -0.62 -5.04 -7.57
CA MET A 124 -0.62 -4.60 -6.17
C MET A 124 -1.87 -3.78 -5.83
N GLY A 125 -2.39 -3.06 -6.81
CA GLY A 125 -3.55 -2.19 -6.69
C GLY A 125 -3.69 -1.34 -7.96
N ILE A 126 -4.32 -0.18 -7.81
CA ILE A 126 -4.49 0.78 -8.90
C ILE A 126 -4.23 2.20 -8.39
N ALA A 127 -3.62 3.04 -9.22
CA ALA A 127 -3.54 4.45 -8.92
C ALA A 127 -4.89 5.12 -9.21
N VAL A 128 -5.29 6.04 -8.35
CA VAL A 128 -6.54 6.78 -8.45
C VAL A 128 -6.26 8.26 -8.35
N PHE A 129 -6.63 9.00 -9.40
CA PHE A 129 -6.62 10.46 -9.37
C PHE A 129 -7.80 10.97 -8.55
N ALA A 130 -7.59 11.12 -7.24
CA ALA A 130 -8.66 11.36 -6.26
C ALA A 130 -8.90 12.84 -5.94
N PHE A 131 -7.85 13.67 -6.01
CA PHE A 131 -7.92 15.07 -5.56
C PHE A 131 -7.40 16.03 -6.64
N PRO A 132 -8.25 16.37 -7.65
CA PRO A 132 -7.87 17.26 -8.73
C PRO A 132 -7.42 18.66 -8.27
N GLU A 133 -8.00 19.15 -7.18
CA GLU A 133 -7.76 20.48 -6.61
C GLU A 133 -6.34 20.65 -6.03
N THR A 134 -5.67 19.56 -5.66
CA THR A 134 -4.29 19.61 -5.16
C THR A 134 -3.26 19.41 -6.26
N CYS A 135 -3.68 19.04 -7.47
CA CYS A 135 -2.79 18.72 -8.57
C CYS A 135 -2.15 19.99 -9.15
N LEU A 136 -0.83 20.13 -9.00
CA LEU A 136 -0.07 21.27 -9.55
C LEU A 136 -0.25 21.47 -11.07
N ALA A 137 -0.46 20.38 -11.83
CA ALA A 137 -0.71 20.46 -13.26
C ALA A 137 -2.06 21.13 -13.59
N ILE A 138 -3.09 20.85 -12.79
CA ILE A 138 -4.43 21.44 -12.93
C ILE A 138 -4.43 22.88 -12.44
N THR A 139 -3.83 23.14 -11.28
CA THR A 139 -3.75 24.50 -10.70
C THR A 139 -2.75 25.41 -11.43
N ARG A 140 -2.08 24.90 -12.48
CA ARG A 140 -1.06 25.60 -13.27
C ARG A 140 0.07 26.18 -12.41
N THR A 141 0.38 25.48 -11.33
CA THR A 141 1.45 25.84 -10.40
C THR A 141 2.71 25.09 -10.83
N ILE A 142 3.85 25.78 -10.84
CA ILE A 142 5.14 25.14 -11.09
C ILE A 142 5.54 24.26 -9.90
N VAL A 143 6.34 23.23 -10.14
CA VAL A 143 6.86 22.37 -9.07
C VAL A 143 7.80 23.19 -8.17
N PRO A 144 7.46 23.40 -6.89
CA PRO A 144 8.28 24.21 -6.01
C PRO A 144 9.40 23.36 -5.38
N LYS A 145 10.58 23.95 -5.19
CA LYS A 145 11.77 23.24 -4.69
C LYS A 145 11.56 22.62 -3.30
N ASN A 146 10.88 23.33 -2.41
CA ASN A 146 10.64 22.92 -1.02
C ASN A 146 9.69 21.70 -0.89
N GLN A 147 8.79 21.47 -1.84
CA GLN A 147 7.82 20.37 -1.75
C GLN A 147 8.41 19.00 -2.10
N ILE A 148 9.60 18.98 -2.70
CA ILE A 148 10.33 17.75 -3.01
C ILE A 148 11.27 17.35 -1.84
N GLU A 149 11.50 18.23 -0.86
CA GLU A 149 12.41 17.99 0.28
C GLU A 149 12.10 16.69 1.04
N ARG A 150 10.81 16.35 1.21
CA ARG A 150 10.41 15.07 1.81
C ARG A 150 11.00 13.89 1.04
N ILE A 151 11.04 13.97 -0.29
CA ILE A 151 11.55 12.89 -1.14
C ILE A 151 13.09 12.83 -1.08
N TYR A 152 13.76 13.96 -0.94
CA TYR A 152 15.21 14.02 -0.68
C TYR A 152 15.62 13.51 0.70
N SER A 153 14.68 13.34 1.64
CA SER A 153 14.99 12.79 2.98
C SER A 153 15.09 11.27 3.05
N HIS A 154 14.77 10.55 1.96
CA HIS A 154 14.88 9.10 1.90
C HIS A 154 16.32 8.59 2.03
N PRO A 155 16.52 7.30 2.35
CA PRO A 155 17.82 6.67 2.20
C PRO A 155 18.38 6.83 0.77
N HIS A 156 19.65 7.24 0.69
CA HIS A 156 20.47 7.32 -0.53
C HIS A 156 21.68 6.41 -0.39
N THR A 157 21.40 5.14 -0.11
CA THR A 157 22.44 4.13 0.15
C THR A 157 22.80 3.34 -1.10
N ARG A 158 21.96 3.43 -2.14
CA ARG A 158 22.12 2.72 -3.41
C ARG A 158 22.06 3.70 -4.58
N ASN A 159 22.83 3.42 -5.64
CA ASN A 159 22.84 4.23 -6.88
C ASN A 159 21.44 4.39 -7.49
N LEU A 160 20.57 3.37 -7.36
CA LEU A 160 19.19 3.42 -7.85
C LEU A 160 18.37 4.52 -7.17
N GLU A 161 18.60 4.77 -5.87
CA GLU A 161 17.91 5.82 -5.11
C GLU A 161 18.40 7.21 -5.56
N GLU A 162 19.70 7.37 -5.79
CA GLU A 162 20.30 8.60 -6.31
C GLU A 162 19.82 8.93 -7.73
N ASP A 163 19.67 7.92 -8.60
CA ASP A 163 19.17 8.10 -9.96
C ASP A 163 17.74 8.65 -9.98
N VAL A 164 16.89 8.21 -9.04
CA VAL A 164 15.54 8.76 -8.86
C VAL A 164 15.59 10.23 -8.49
N LEU A 165 16.42 10.60 -7.49
CA LEU A 165 16.56 12.00 -7.08
C LEU A 165 17.09 12.89 -8.21
N LYS A 166 18.10 12.41 -8.94
CA LYS A 166 18.68 13.13 -10.06
C LYS A 166 17.63 13.43 -11.12
N LYS A 167 16.81 12.44 -11.50
CA LYS A 167 15.67 12.65 -12.42
C LYS A 167 14.65 13.61 -11.84
N LEU A 168 14.31 13.47 -10.56
CA LEU A 168 13.31 14.30 -9.88
C LEU A 168 13.70 15.79 -9.86
N SER A 169 14.98 16.10 -9.62
CA SER A 169 15.50 17.48 -9.63
C SER A 169 15.24 18.21 -10.95
N THR A 170 15.12 17.47 -12.07
CA THR A 170 14.89 18.08 -13.38
C THR A 170 13.49 18.68 -13.54
N TYR A 171 12.56 18.37 -12.64
CA TYR A 171 11.19 18.90 -12.64
C TYR A 171 11.05 20.20 -11.86
N GLU A 172 12.04 20.59 -11.06
CA GLU A 172 12.01 21.82 -10.28
C GLU A 172 11.79 23.05 -11.17
N GLY A 173 10.81 23.89 -10.80
CA GLY A 173 10.47 25.10 -11.55
C GLY A 173 9.78 24.85 -12.91
N LYS A 174 9.42 23.61 -13.23
CA LYS A 174 8.69 23.26 -14.47
C LYS A 174 7.22 22.97 -14.20
N ASN A 175 6.45 22.85 -15.27
CA ASN A 175 5.07 22.36 -15.21
C ASN A 175 5.04 20.89 -14.77
N CYS A 176 4.17 20.57 -13.81
CA CYS A 176 4.15 19.25 -13.18
C CYS A 176 3.70 18.16 -14.17
N THR A 177 4.53 17.12 -14.28
CA THR A 177 4.32 15.90 -15.08
C THR A 177 4.87 14.65 -14.39
N ILE A 178 5.35 14.82 -13.14
CA ILE A 178 6.17 13.86 -12.40
C ILE A 178 5.53 12.47 -12.34
N CYS A 179 4.23 12.38 -12.02
CA CYS A 179 3.56 11.08 -11.86
C CYS A 179 3.57 10.20 -13.12
N ALA A 180 3.48 10.81 -14.31
CA ALA A 180 3.49 10.07 -15.56
C ALA A 180 4.92 9.78 -16.01
N ASP A 181 5.80 10.79 -15.96
CA ASP A 181 7.16 10.67 -16.46
C ASP A 181 8.06 9.77 -15.58
N MET A 182 7.80 9.74 -14.27
CA MET A 182 8.53 8.90 -13.31
C MET A 182 7.89 7.54 -13.10
N CYS A 183 6.86 7.18 -13.88
CA CYS A 183 6.24 5.87 -13.77
C CYS A 183 7.29 4.77 -14.09
N PRO A 184 7.55 3.82 -13.18
CA PRO A 184 8.56 2.79 -13.39
C PRO A 184 8.07 1.63 -14.27
N PHE A 185 6.81 1.66 -14.72
CA PHE A 185 6.25 0.61 -15.56
C PHE A 185 6.97 0.60 -16.92
N PRO A 186 7.32 -0.57 -17.51
CA PRO A 186 8.14 -0.65 -18.72
C PRO A 186 7.59 0.15 -19.93
N ASN A 187 6.26 0.23 -20.06
CA ASN A 187 5.60 1.17 -20.97
C ASN A 187 4.75 2.19 -20.19
N PRO A 188 5.33 3.32 -19.72
CA PRO A 188 4.66 4.28 -18.86
C PRO A 188 3.30 4.74 -19.38
N LEU A 189 3.19 5.06 -20.67
CA LEU A 189 1.96 5.56 -21.29
C LEU A 189 0.79 4.57 -21.19
N SER A 190 1.07 3.26 -21.11
CA SER A 190 0.03 2.25 -20.92
C SER A 190 -0.48 2.12 -19.48
N ALA A 191 0.24 2.70 -18.51
CA ALA A 191 -0.13 2.73 -17.10
C ALA A 191 -0.65 4.10 -16.65
N ILE A 192 0.01 5.18 -17.06
CA ILE A 192 -0.36 6.56 -16.74
C ILE A 192 0.19 7.51 -17.81
N GLU A 193 -0.63 8.48 -18.20
CA GLU A 193 -0.22 9.52 -19.14
C GLU A 193 -0.78 10.89 -18.74
N MET A 194 -0.19 11.97 -19.27
CA MET A 194 -0.73 13.31 -19.09
C MET A 194 -1.57 13.69 -20.30
N ILE A 195 -2.89 13.76 -20.13
CA ILE A 195 -3.81 14.20 -21.17
C ILE A 195 -4.11 15.70 -21.05
N VAL A 196 -4.52 16.29 -22.16
CA VAL A 196 -5.08 17.64 -22.19
C VAL A 196 -6.56 17.50 -22.55
N THR A 197 -7.42 18.00 -21.67
CA THR A 197 -8.88 18.04 -21.89
C THR A 197 -9.24 19.06 -22.98
N GLU A 198 -10.47 19.01 -23.48
CA GLU A 198 -10.98 19.99 -24.46
C GLU A 198 -10.90 21.44 -23.93
N GLU A 199 -11.02 21.61 -22.61
CA GLU A 199 -10.88 22.89 -21.91
C GLU A 199 -9.41 23.35 -21.74
N GLY A 200 -8.46 22.61 -22.31
CA GLY A 200 -7.02 22.90 -22.22
C GLY A 200 -6.41 22.60 -20.85
N ILE A 201 -7.12 21.88 -19.97
CA ILE A 201 -6.61 21.48 -18.64
C ILE A 201 -5.77 20.22 -18.81
N LYS A 202 -4.51 20.27 -18.34
CA LYS A 202 -3.59 19.14 -18.31
C LYS A 202 -3.77 18.35 -17.02
N LYS A 203 -4.03 17.04 -17.11
CA LYS A 203 -4.24 16.16 -15.95
C LYS A 203 -3.68 14.75 -16.20
N PRO A 204 -3.32 13.99 -15.15
CA PRO A 204 -2.98 12.59 -15.31
C PRO A 204 -4.23 11.76 -15.62
N GLN A 205 -4.10 10.80 -16.52
CA GLN A 205 -5.06 9.74 -16.79
C GLN A 205 -4.40 8.40 -16.47
N ILE A 206 -5.10 7.58 -15.67
CA ILE A 206 -4.67 6.22 -15.35
C ILE A 206 -5.21 5.29 -16.43
N ASN A 207 -4.35 4.38 -16.87
CA ASN A 207 -4.62 3.41 -17.92
C ASN A 207 -4.56 1.97 -17.36
N HIS A 208 -5.00 1.01 -18.17
CA HIS A 208 -5.29 -0.36 -17.73
C HIS A 208 -4.08 -1.17 -17.25
N ASN A 209 -2.85 -0.83 -17.67
CA ASN A 209 -1.65 -1.53 -17.20
C ASN A 209 -1.07 -0.95 -15.91
N CYS A 210 -1.76 -0.01 -15.26
CA CYS A 210 -1.32 0.48 -13.96
C CYS A 210 -1.41 -0.64 -12.92
N VAL A 211 -0.27 -1.00 -12.33
CA VAL A 211 -0.14 -2.10 -11.36
C VAL A 211 -0.23 -1.65 -9.89
N GLY A 212 -0.45 -0.35 -9.65
CA GLY A 212 -0.57 0.20 -8.30
C GLY A 212 0.73 0.28 -7.50
N CYS A 213 1.87 0.48 -8.17
CA CYS A 213 3.18 0.42 -7.53
C CYS A 213 3.45 1.54 -6.50
N GLY A 214 2.75 2.67 -6.57
CA GLY A 214 2.84 3.76 -5.59
C GLY A 214 3.82 4.88 -5.87
N VAL A 215 4.70 4.77 -6.88
CA VAL A 215 5.68 5.82 -7.21
C VAL A 215 5.01 7.17 -7.53
N CYS A 216 3.84 7.16 -8.16
CA CYS A 216 3.12 8.40 -8.46
C CYS A 216 2.60 9.13 -7.21
N GLU A 217 2.24 8.41 -6.15
CA GLU A 217 1.80 8.97 -4.87
C GLU A 217 2.99 9.45 -4.03
N GLU A 218 4.08 8.66 -4.01
CA GLU A 218 5.36 9.01 -3.38
C GLU A 218 5.89 10.32 -3.96
N LEU A 219 5.99 10.41 -5.28
CA LEU A 219 6.62 11.53 -5.97
C LEU A 219 5.68 12.72 -6.19
N CYS A 220 4.42 12.64 -5.75
CA CYS A 220 3.48 13.74 -5.85
C CYS A 220 3.94 14.89 -4.91
N PRO A 221 4.34 16.05 -5.46
CA PRO A 221 4.86 17.17 -4.65
C PRO A 221 3.75 17.90 -3.87
N ALA A 222 2.48 17.72 -4.25
CA ALA A 222 1.38 18.34 -3.52
C ALA A 222 1.38 17.93 -2.04
N SER A 223 1.07 18.85 -1.13
CA SER A 223 1.08 18.59 0.32
C SER A 223 0.15 17.44 0.71
N SER A 224 -1.04 17.40 0.11
CA SER A 224 -1.90 16.21 0.05
C SER A 224 -1.80 15.61 -1.34
N PRO A 225 -1.51 14.30 -1.48
CA PRO A 225 -1.28 13.69 -2.78
C PRO A 225 -2.52 13.80 -3.67
N SER A 226 -2.37 14.29 -4.90
CA SER A 226 -3.49 14.35 -5.87
C SER A 226 -3.88 12.97 -6.42
N ILE A 227 -2.95 12.03 -6.33
CA ILE A 227 -3.05 10.66 -6.81
C ILE A 227 -2.73 9.71 -5.66
N VAL A 228 -3.60 8.74 -5.43
CA VAL A 228 -3.51 7.79 -4.31
C VAL A 228 -3.62 6.37 -4.82
N ILE A 229 -2.95 5.42 -4.17
CA ILE A 229 -3.09 4.01 -4.50
C ILE A 229 -4.29 3.42 -3.76
N LYS A 230 -5.10 2.66 -4.49
CA LYS A 230 -6.10 1.75 -3.93
C LYS A 230 -5.54 0.32 -3.98
N PRO A 231 -5.11 -0.22 -2.83
CA PRO A 231 -4.57 -1.58 -2.74
C PRO A 231 -5.61 -2.62 -3.15
N ARG A 232 -5.17 -3.72 -3.77
CA ARG A 232 -6.02 -4.87 -4.13
C ARG A 232 -7.22 -4.55 -5.04
N GLU A 233 -7.20 -3.40 -5.71
CA GLU A 233 -8.17 -3.02 -6.74
C GLU A 233 -7.50 -3.05 -8.11
N THR A 234 -8.27 -3.25 -9.16
CA THR A 234 -7.81 -3.28 -10.56
C THR A 234 -8.40 -2.13 -11.35
N TYR A 235 -7.88 -1.90 -12.56
CA TYR A 235 -8.45 -0.90 -13.46
C TYR A 235 -9.93 -1.17 -13.77
N GLU A 236 -10.29 -2.42 -14.05
CA GLU A 236 -11.64 -2.85 -14.39
C GLU A 236 -12.61 -2.65 -13.24
N THR A 237 -12.17 -2.95 -12.02
CA THR A 237 -13.01 -2.87 -10.81
C THR A 237 -13.20 -1.44 -10.33
N PHE A 238 -12.22 -0.55 -10.55
CA PHE A 238 -12.33 0.85 -10.14
C PHE A 238 -12.88 1.77 -11.25
N TYR A 239 -12.38 1.65 -12.49
CA TYR A 239 -12.68 2.59 -13.58
C TYR A 239 -13.78 2.12 -14.54
N LYS A 240 -14.05 0.80 -14.65
CA LYS A 240 -15.09 0.26 -15.57
C LYS A 240 -16.38 -0.19 -14.87
N LYS A 241 -16.46 -0.10 -13.54
CA LYS A 241 -17.58 -0.63 -12.75
C LYS A 241 -18.92 0.05 -13.02
N ASP A 242 -18.91 1.31 -13.46
CA ASP A 242 -20.11 2.12 -13.78
C ASP A 242 -20.43 2.20 -15.30
N GLN A 243 -19.81 1.38 -16.14
CA GLN A 243 -20.10 1.32 -17.59
C GLN A 243 -20.99 0.13 -18.01
N ARG A 244 -21.80 -0.40 -17.08
CA ARG A 244 -22.78 -1.48 -17.34
C ARG A 244 -24.17 -1.10 -16.88
#